data_AF-A0AAD5VIQ5-F1
#
_entry.id   AF-A0AAD5VIQ5-F1
#
_cell.length_a   1.000
_cell.length_b   1.000
_cell.length_c   1.000
_cell.angle_alpha   90.00
_cell.angle_beta   90.00
_cell.angle_gamma   90.00
#
_symmetry.space_group_name_H-M   'P 1'
#
loop_
_entity.id
_entity.type
_entity.pdbx_description
1 polymer ?
#
loop_
_entity_poly.entity_id
_entity_poly.type
_entity_poly.pdbx_seq_one_letter_code
_entity_poly.pdbx_strand_id
1 'polypeptide(L)'
;MELETGYYRIKSLTQKIIGRALHESSDSSPKPILSKTDDKNAVWLVEKLENGRYRLSTKGAPTGVDPHNLNAVVALLDDQEDAVEWDLIRFLSPPNVLKYHIKHPLENRMWTAKYTEATQVILRPFDRHPETLLIFEPVKA
;
A
#
# COMPACT_ATOMS: atom_id res chain seq x y z
N MET A 1 -6.52 -0.65 18.26
CA MET A 1 -5.96 0.69 18.00
C MET A 1 -5.88 0.82 16.51
N GLU A 2 -6.59 1.79 15.99
CA GLU A 2 -6.66 2.08 14.56
C GLU A 2 -5.44 2.91 14.15
N LEU A 3 -5.18 2.99 12.85
CA LEU A 3 -4.10 3.83 12.35
C LEU A 3 -4.66 5.25 12.17
N GLU A 4 -3.94 6.27 12.63
CA GLU A 4 -4.37 7.66 12.48
C GLU A 4 -4.09 8.17 11.06
N THR A 5 -4.82 9.20 10.63
CA THR A 5 -4.51 9.91 9.39
C THR A 5 -3.14 10.58 9.50
N GLY A 6 -2.29 10.40 8.51
CA GLY A 6 -0.97 11.04 8.48
C GLY A 6 -0.03 10.49 7.42
N TYR A 7 1.23 10.92 7.52
CA TYR A 7 2.28 10.50 6.62
C TYR A 7 3.06 9.32 7.19
N TYR A 8 3.23 8.28 6.37
CA TYR A 8 3.88 7.03 6.76
C TYR A 8 4.89 6.57 5.72
N ARG A 9 5.92 5.87 6.19
CA ARG A 9 6.71 4.95 5.37
C ARG A 9 6.11 3.55 5.53
N ILE A 10 5.73 2.94 4.42
CA ILE A 10 5.24 1.56 4.40
C ILE A 10 6.40 0.64 4.02
N LYS A 11 6.63 -0.39 4.83
CA LYS A 11 7.73 -1.34 4.62
C LYS A 11 7.25 -2.79 4.67
N SER A 12 7.97 -3.65 3.96
CA SER A 12 7.89 -5.10 4.16
C SER A 12 8.45 -5.52 5.52
N LEU A 13 8.23 -6.77 5.95
CA LEU A 13 8.90 -7.34 7.11
C LEU A 13 10.43 -7.37 6.97
N THR A 14 10.94 -7.46 5.73
CA THR A 14 12.38 -7.38 5.40
C THR A 14 12.90 -5.95 5.24
N GLN A 15 12.15 -4.96 5.74
CA GLN A 15 12.51 -3.53 5.75
C GLN A 15 12.67 -2.90 4.35
N LYS A 16 12.10 -3.51 3.31
CA LYS A 16 12.05 -2.90 1.97
C LYS A 16 10.92 -1.88 1.92
N ILE A 17 11.23 -0.69 1.41
CA ILE A 17 10.25 0.39 1.29
C ILE A 17 9.32 0.07 0.12
N ILE A 18 8.02 0.12 0.40
CA ILE A 18 6.96 -0.05 -0.59
C ILE A 18 6.57 1.32 -1.13
N GLY A 19 6.37 1.43 -2.44
CA GLY A 19 6.08 2.72 -3.06
C GLY A 19 6.16 2.68 -4.57
N ARG A 20 6.01 3.85 -5.17
CA ARG A 20 6.23 4.11 -6.59
C ARG A 20 7.72 4.26 -6.89
N ALA A 21 8.12 4.01 -8.15
CA ALA A 21 9.50 4.22 -8.57
C ALA A 21 9.89 5.71 -8.51
N LEU A 22 11.17 6.02 -8.35
CA LEU A 22 11.68 7.39 -8.32
C LEU A 22 11.45 8.08 -9.67
N HIS A 23 11.76 7.38 -10.76
CA HIS A 23 11.55 7.81 -12.13
C HIS A 23 10.51 6.92 -12.80
N GLU A 24 9.48 7.52 -13.36
CA GLU A 24 8.37 6.84 -14.01
C GLU A 24 8.14 7.48 -15.38
N SER A 25 7.44 6.76 -16.27
CA SER A 25 7.00 7.34 -17.53
C SER A 25 6.08 8.54 -17.27
N SER A 26 6.15 9.55 -18.13
CA SER A 26 5.36 10.79 -18.01
C SER A 26 3.93 10.66 -18.53
N ASP A 27 3.52 9.49 -19.01
CA ASP A 27 2.13 9.22 -19.36
C ASP A 27 1.27 9.16 -18.08
N SER A 28 -0.05 9.29 -18.26
CA SER A 28 -1.01 9.22 -17.16
C SER A 28 -1.51 7.81 -16.85
N SER A 29 -0.89 6.78 -17.44
CA SER A 29 -1.26 5.39 -17.10
C SER A 29 -1.01 5.12 -15.61
N PRO A 30 -1.82 4.24 -14.99
CA PRO A 30 -1.63 3.86 -13.60
C PRO A 30 -0.19 3.40 -13.32
N LYS A 31 0.37 3.87 -12.20
CA LYS A 31 1.76 3.56 -11.86
C LYS A 31 1.85 2.38 -10.91
N PRO A 32 2.74 1.40 -11.15
CA PRO A 32 2.84 0.22 -10.31
C PRO A 32 3.29 0.58 -8.88
N ILE A 33 2.65 -0.03 -7.89
CA ILE A 33 3.18 -0.03 -6.52
C ILE A 33 4.21 -1.15 -6.42
N LEU A 34 5.45 -0.84 -6.05
CA LEU A 34 6.55 -1.79 -5.97
C LEU A 34 6.76 -2.28 -4.53
N SER A 35 7.06 -3.58 -4.37
CA SER A 35 7.41 -4.19 -3.08
C SER A 35 8.77 -3.72 -2.54
N LYS A 36 9.60 -3.16 -3.42
CA LYS A 36 10.89 -2.53 -3.13
C LYS A 36 11.13 -1.40 -4.12
N THR A 37 10.80 -0.17 -3.73
CA THR A 37 11.08 1.02 -4.55
C THR A 37 12.56 1.43 -4.50
N ASP A 38 13.03 2.06 -5.59
CA ASP A 38 14.28 2.81 -5.66
C ASP A 38 14.19 4.18 -4.98
N ASP A 39 12.98 4.74 -4.82
CA ASP A 39 12.71 5.96 -4.05
C ASP A 39 12.89 5.72 -2.54
N LYS A 40 14.05 6.10 -2.00
CA LYS A 40 14.38 5.95 -0.57
C LYS A 40 13.57 6.87 0.33
N ASN A 41 12.93 7.88 -0.24
CA ASN A 41 12.11 8.85 0.46
C ASN A 41 10.63 8.65 0.16
N ALA A 42 10.22 7.49 -0.36
CA ALA A 42 8.81 7.21 -0.61
C ALA A 42 8.00 7.37 0.68
N VAL A 43 7.02 8.27 0.62
CA VAL A 43 6.07 8.57 1.68
C VAL A 43 4.66 8.30 1.16
N TRP A 44 3.82 7.83 2.07
CA TRP A 44 2.42 7.58 1.87
C TRP A 44 1.60 8.53 2.72
N LEU A 45 0.58 9.15 2.13
CA LEU A 45 -0.54 9.69 2.89
C LEU A 45 -1.50 8.53 3.17
N VAL A 46 -1.69 8.22 4.44
CA VAL A 46 -2.70 7.28 4.91
C VAL A 46 -3.83 8.11 5.48
N GLU A 47 -4.98 8.08 4.84
CA GLU A 47 -6.16 8.85 5.23
C GLU A 47 -7.22 7.90 5.74
N LYS A 48 -7.58 8.04 7.03
CA LYS A 48 -8.70 7.34 7.64
C LYS A 48 -10.00 8.05 7.26
N LEU A 49 -10.93 7.29 6.69
CA LEU A 49 -12.22 7.78 6.22
C LEU A 49 -13.31 7.60 7.30
N GLU A 50 -14.41 8.32 7.18
CA GLU A 50 -15.53 8.27 8.14
C GLU A 50 -16.15 6.88 8.27
N ASN A 51 -16.07 6.07 7.22
CA ASN A 51 -16.56 4.69 7.19
C ASN A 51 -15.58 3.67 7.83
N GLY A 52 -14.46 4.13 8.40
CA GLY A 52 -13.43 3.29 9.03
C GLY A 52 -12.43 2.64 8.08
N ARG A 53 -12.59 2.80 6.76
CA ARG A 53 -11.62 2.38 5.74
C ARG A 53 -10.55 3.43 5.51
N TYR A 54 -9.57 3.09 4.70
CA TYR A 54 -8.39 3.92 4.46
C TYR A 54 -8.15 4.18 2.99
N ARG A 55 -7.91 5.44 2.64
CA ARG A 55 -7.32 5.79 1.35
C ARG A 55 -5.81 5.85 1.52
N LEU A 56 -5.09 5.14 0.64
CA LEU A 56 -3.62 5.09 0.65
C LEU A 56 -3.11 5.79 -0.60
N SER A 57 -2.38 6.88 -0.43
CA SER A 57 -1.87 7.68 -1.55
C SER A 57 -0.36 7.81 -1.50
N THR A 58 0.31 7.76 -2.64
CA THR A 58 1.75 8.00 -2.74
C THR A 58 2.08 8.83 -3.98
N LYS A 59 2.99 9.80 -3.81
CA LYS A 59 3.28 10.84 -4.81
C LYS A 59 1.99 11.51 -5.36
N GLY A 60 1.06 11.83 -4.45
CA GLY A 60 -0.18 12.54 -4.75
C GLY A 60 -1.30 11.72 -5.38
N ALA A 61 -1.09 10.43 -5.65
CA ALA A 61 -2.08 9.57 -6.31
C ALA A 61 -2.57 8.47 -5.37
N PRO A 62 -3.90 8.23 -5.25
CA PRO A 62 -4.47 7.15 -4.45
C PRO A 62 -4.28 5.80 -5.14
N THR A 63 -4.35 4.72 -4.37
CA THR A 63 -4.19 3.37 -4.89
C THR A 63 -5.50 2.68 -5.20
N GLY A 64 -5.43 1.81 -6.21
CA GLY A 64 -6.52 0.93 -6.61
C GLY A 64 -6.00 -0.35 -7.23
N VAL A 65 -6.85 -0.96 -8.04
CA VAL A 65 -6.55 -2.17 -8.80
C VAL A 65 -6.44 -1.80 -10.27
N ASP A 66 -5.45 -2.34 -10.97
CA ASP A 66 -5.28 -2.10 -12.39
C ASP A 66 -6.47 -2.68 -13.18
N PRO A 67 -7.17 -1.89 -14.02
CA PRO A 67 -8.34 -2.35 -14.79
C PRO A 67 -7.98 -3.41 -15.83
N HIS A 68 -6.72 -3.47 -16.27
CA HIS A 68 -6.23 -4.44 -17.25
C HIS A 68 -5.56 -5.66 -16.60
N ASN A 69 -5.20 -5.55 -15.32
CA ASN A 69 -4.66 -6.65 -14.53
C ASN A 69 -5.24 -6.62 -13.11
N LEU A 70 -6.36 -7.30 -12.91
CA LEU A 70 -7.13 -7.27 -11.66
C LEU A 70 -6.38 -7.76 -10.41
N ASN A 71 -5.17 -8.30 -10.55
CA ASN A 71 -4.31 -8.68 -9.44
C ASN A 71 -3.24 -7.63 -9.12
N ALA A 72 -3.09 -6.58 -9.91
CA ALA A 72 -2.01 -5.62 -9.75
C ALA A 72 -2.47 -4.40 -8.95
N VAL A 73 -1.67 -4.00 -7.96
CA VAL A 73 -1.90 -2.76 -7.21
C VAL A 73 -1.16 -1.63 -7.91
N VAL A 74 -1.88 -0.53 -8.13
CA VAL A 74 -1.40 0.65 -8.85
C VAL A 74 -1.80 1.92 -8.12
N ALA A 75 -1.07 3.01 -8.38
CA ALA A 75 -1.52 4.37 -8.11
C ALA A 75 -2.25 4.91 -9.35
N LEU A 76 -3.46 5.42 -9.16
CA LEU A 76 -4.32 5.94 -10.22
C LEU A 76 -4.03 7.43 -10.40
N LEU A 77 -3.60 7.83 -11.61
CA LEU A 77 -3.25 9.23 -11.87
C LEU A 77 -4.46 10.05 -12.33
N ASP A 78 -5.20 9.54 -13.33
CA ASP A 78 -6.38 10.21 -13.89
C ASP A 78 -7.68 9.72 -13.23
N ASP A 79 -7.89 8.40 -13.15
CA ASP A 79 -9.15 7.79 -12.63
C ASP A 79 -9.14 7.64 -11.09
N GLN A 80 -8.90 8.73 -10.36
CA GLN A 80 -8.75 8.68 -8.90
C GLN A 80 -10.05 8.33 -8.16
N GLU A 81 -11.19 8.53 -8.79
CA GLU A 81 -12.51 8.10 -8.31
C GLU A 81 -12.65 6.58 -8.19
N ASP A 82 -11.88 5.82 -8.98
CA ASP A 82 -11.84 4.36 -8.94
C ASP A 82 -10.88 3.83 -7.86
N ALA A 83 -10.31 4.72 -7.05
CA ALA A 83 -9.44 4.34 -5.95
C ALA A 83 -10.16 3.45 -4.94
N VAL A 84 -9.45 2.43 -4.48
CA VAL A 84 -9.97 1.50 -3.49
C VAL A 84 -9.79 2.09 -2.09
N GLU A 85 -10.86 2.05 -1.31
CA GLU A 85 -10.81 2.28 0.13
C GLU A 85 -10.47 0.96 0.83
N TRP A 86 -9.29 0.86 1.41
CA TRP A 86 -8.74 -0.39 1.93
C TRP A 86 -9.11 -0.64 3.39
N ASP A 87 -9.27 -1.91 3.74
CA ASP A 87 -9.34 -2.35 5.14
C ASP A 87 -7.91 -2.55 5.69
N LEU A 88 -7.58 -1.87 6.79
CA LEU A 88 -6.32 -2.09 7.50
C LEU A 88 -6.54 -3.00 8.70
N ILE A 89 -6.13 -4.27 8.58
CA ILE A 89 -6.28 -5.27 9.64
C ILE A 89 -5.02 -5.28 10.49
N ARG A 90 -5.11 -4.80 11.73
CA ARG A 90 -3.97 -4.75 12.65
C ARG A 90 -3.51 -6.14 13.05
N PHE A 91 -2.21 -6.37 12.96
CA PHE A 91 -1.56 -7.56 13.51
C PHE A 91 -1.06 -7.27 14.93
N LEU A 92 -1.28 -8.23 15.83
CA LEU A 92 -0.82 -8.15 17.22
C LEU A 92 0.71 -8.13 17.26
N SER A 93 1.25 -6.99 17.63
CA SER A 93 2.68 -6.71 17.71
C SER A 93 2.95 -5.78 18.90
N PRO A 94 4.21 -5.66 19.36
CA PRO A 94 4.55 -4.73 20.42
C PRO A 94 4.02 -3.32 20.13
N PRO A 95 3.64 -2.51 21.14
CA PRO A 95 2.93 -1.25 20.94
C PRO A 95 3.61 -0.27 19.96
N ASN A 96 4.94 -0.36 19.86
CA ASN A 96 5.78 0.56 19.11
C ASN A 96 5.96 0.15 17.64
N VAL A 97 5.41 -0.99 17.21
CA VAL A 97 5.49 -1.46 15.83
C VAL A 97 4.08 -1.58 15.27
N LEU A 98 3.78 -0.78 14.26
CA LEU A 98 2.47 -0.76 13.63
C LEU A 98 2.49 -1.72 12.43
N LYS A 99 1.96 -2.92 12.62
CA LYS A 99 1.87 -3.94 11.57
C LYS A 99 0.43 -4.15 11.12
N TYR A 100 0.20 -4.14 9.81
CA TYR A 100 -1.13 -4.27 9.21
C TYR A 100 -1.09 -5.15 7.95
N HIS A 101 -2.20 -5.85 7.72
CA HIS A 101 -2.56 -6.32 6.39
C HIS A 101 -3.41 -5.25 5.70
N ILE A 102 -3.18 -5.04 4.39
CA ILE A 102 -4.00 -4.14 3.56
C ILE A 102 -4.93 -5.03 2.72
N LYS A 103 -6.20 -5.10 3.09
CA LYS A 103 -7.19 -5.99 2.49
C LYS A 103 -8.17 -5.19 1.62
N HIS A 104 -8.54 -5.78 0.49
CA HIS A 104 -9.61 -5.26 -0.36
C HIS A 104 -10.97 -5.32 0.38
N PRO A 105 -11.82 -4.28 0.34
CA PRO A 105 -13.02 -4.20 1.18
C PRO A 105 -14.12 -5.20 0.77
N LEU A 106 -14.22 -5.50 -0.53
CA LEU A 106 -15.28 -6.34 -1.08
C LEU A 106 -14.80 -7.75 -1.42
N GLU A 107 -13.49 -7.96 -1.42
CA GLU A 107 -12.90 -9.20 -1.90
C GLU A 107 -12.02 -9.79 -0.83
N ASN A 108 -11.99 -11.12 -0.75
CA ASN A 108 -11.11 -11.80 0.19
C ASN A 108 -9.67 -11.84 -0.34
N ARG A 109 -9.12 -10.69 -0.73
CA ARG A 109 -7.77 -10.51 -1.26
C ARG A 109 -7.02 -9.41 -0.52
N MET A 110 -5.71 -9.50 -0.46
CA MET A 110 -4.86 -8.51 0.21
C MET A 110 -3.56 -8.24 -0.54
N TRP A 111 -2.95 -7.10 -0.22
CA TRP A 111 -1.65 -6.74 -0.75
C TRP A 111 -0.61 -7.78 -0.35
N THR A 112 0.14 -8.26 -1.34
CA THR A 112 1.28 -9.15 -1.18
C THR A 112 2.50 -8.50 -1.78
N ALA A 113 3.51 -8.27 -0.95
CA ALA A 113 4.77 -7.67 -1.35
C ALA A 113 5.88 -8.72 -1.20
N LYS A 114 6.27 -9.37 -2.31
CA LYS A 114 7.38 -10.32 -2.30
C LYS A 114 8.70 -9.65 -1.87
N TYR A 115 9.46 -10.36 -1.05
CA TYR A 115 10.60 -9.77 -0.33
C TYR A 115 11.94 -9.81 -1.08
N THR A 116 12.06 -10.69 -2.07
CA THR A 116 13.34 -11.01 -2.70
C THR A 116 13.70 -10.05 -3.83
N GLU A 117 12.70 -9.46 -4.49
CA GLU A 117 12.88 -8.68 -5.72
C GLU A 117 12.01 -7.42 -5.71
N ALA A 118 12.39 -6.45 -6.56
CA ALA A 118 11.56 -5.28 -6.83
C ALA A 118 10.44 -5.66 -7.80
N THR A 119 9.42 -6.32 -7.25
CA THR A 119 8.23 -6.74 -8.00
C THR A 119 7.07 -5.80 -7.72
N GLN A 120 6.09 -5.76 -8.61
CA GLN A 120 4.82 -5.10 -8.31
C GLN A 120 4.10 -5.79 -7.14
N VAL A 121 3.51 -5.00 -6.26
CA VAL A 121 2.58 -5.46 -5.23
C VAL A 121 1.33 -5.97 -5.92
N ILE A 122 0.90 -7.16 -5.52
CA ILE A 122 -0.27 -7.82 -6.09
C ILE A 122 -1.31 -8.15 -5.04
N LEU A 123 -2.55 -8.29 -5.46
CA LEU A 123 -3.63 -8.87 -4.68
C LEU A 123 -3.55 -10.40 -4.75
N ARG A 124 -3.55 -11.05 -3.58
CA ARG A 124 -3.71 -12.51 -3.47
C ARG A 124 -4.82 -12.86 -2.50
N PRO A 125 -5.45 -14.05 -2.63
CA PRO A 125 -6.42 -14.53 -1.65
C PRO A 125 -5.93 -14.38 -0.23
N PHE A 126 -6.85 -14.16 0.72
CA PHE A 126 -6.47 -13.99 2.11
C PHE A 126 -5.93 -15.29 2.68
N ASP A 127 -4.62 -15.41 2.67
CA ASP A 127 -3.84 -16.46 3.29
C ASP A 127 -2.88 -15.82 4.32
N ARG A 128 -2.61 -16.53 5.42
CA ARG A 128 -1.69 -16.02 6.46
C ARG A 128 -0.24 -16.16 6.00
N HIS A 129 0.12 -15.55 4.88
CA HIS A 129 1.49 -15.49 4.40
C HIS A 129 2.23 -14.30 5.00
N PRO A 130 3.52 -14.48 5.36
CA PRO A 130 4.30 -13.37 5.92
C PRO A 130 4.40 -12.21 4.94
N GLU A 131 4.39 -12.46 3.62
CA GLU A 131 4.49 -11.46 2.52
C GLU A 131 3.35 -10.44 2.46
N THR A 132 2.30 -10.63 3.24
CA THR A 132 1.14 -9.74 3.26
C THR A 132 1.13 -8.80 4.47
N LEU A 133 2.09 -8.94 5.39
CA LEU A 133 2.19 -8.15 6.59
C LEU A 133 3.14 -6.97 6.39
N LEU A 134 2.62 -5.75 6.52
CA LEU A 134 3.36 -4.52 6.25
C LEU A 134 3.52 -3.70 7.53
N ILE A 135 4.64 -2.98 7.61
CA ILE A 135 5.00 -2.11 8.74
C ILE A 135 4.72 -0.67 8.31
N PHE A 136 4.00 0.07 9.15
CA PHE A 136 3.70 1.48 8.98
C PHE A 136 4.53 2.30 9.97
N GLU A 137 5.48 3.08 9.45
CA GLU A 137 6.31 3.95 10.28
C GLU A 137 5.88 5.40 10.10
N PRO A 138 5.39 6.08 11.16
CA PRO A 138 5.04 7.50 11.06
C PRO A 138 6.25 8.33 10.64
N VAL A 139 6.06 9.22 9.68
CA VAL A 139 7.04 10.25 9.32
C VAL A 139 6.83 11.41 10.28
N LYS A 140 7.79 11.65 11.18
CA LYS A 140 7.74 12.82 12.08
C LYS A 140 7.94 14.08 11.25
N ALA A 141 7.04 15.04 11.42
CA ALA A 141 7.23 16.42 10.97
C ALA A 141 8.36 17.10 11.74
#